data_AF-A0A9N9N720-F1
#
_entry.id   AF-A0A9N9N720-F1
#
_cell.length_a   1.000
_cell.length_b   1.000
_cell.length_c   1.000
_cell.angle_alpha   90.00
_cell.angle_beta   90.00
_cell.angle_gamma   90.00
#
_symmetry.space_group_name_H-M   'P 1'
#
loop_
_entity.id
_entity.type
_entity.pdbx_description
1 polymer ?
#
loop_
_entity_poly.entity_id
_entity_poly.type
_entity_poly.pdbx_seq_one_letter_code
_entity_poly.pdbx_strand_id
1 'polypeptide(L)'
;MVILFILVVAMHLQSAKNDVQMSTEVMEIDSNSSEVIPQDQPSTILRKLSRKVSKADSYAIYCYYEFGLAVINRLNELIEQGQKRARNKLNTKVQKYLPAGTSLVVAKDKIKKARKMVDIFGPI
;
A
#
# COMPACT_ATOMS: atom_id res chain seq x y z
N MET A 1 -12.06 12.31 10.21
CA MET A 1 -10.72 11.70 10.40
C MET A 1 -10.00 11.37 9.09
N VAL A 2 -10.69 10.92 8.02
CA VAL A 2 -10.07 10.64 6.70
C VAL A 2 -9.39 11.88 6.07
N ILE A 3 -9.97 13.06 6.24
CA ILE A 3 -9.39 14.33 5.75
C ILE A 3 -8.07 14.68 6.45
N LEU A 4 -7.91 14.29 7.72
CA LEU A 4 -6.70 14.59 8.50
C LEU A 4 -5.51 13.75 8.00
N PHE A 5 -5.73 12.51 7.57
CA PHE A 5 -4.68 11.63 7.06
C PHE A 5 -4.19 12.07 5.67
N ILE A 6 -5.11 12.52 4.81
CA ILE A 6 -4.76 13.09 3.50
C ILE A 6 -3.99 14.41 3.68
N LEU A 7 -4.38 15.26 4.64
CA LEU A 7 -3.67 16.50 4.96
C LEU A 7 -2.26 16.24 5.52
N VAL A 8 -2.08 15.27 6.41
CA VAL A 8 -0.76 14.92 6.96
C VAL A 8 0.18 14.40 5.87
N VAL A 9 -0.31 13.55 4.97
CA VAL A 9 0.47 13.06 3.81
C VAL A 9 0.78 14.20 2.83
N ALA A 10 -0.15 15.12 2.59
CA ALA A 10 0.09 16.29 1.72
C ALA A 10 1.11 17.27 2.31
N MET A 11 1.06 17.54 3.62
CA MET A 11 2.00 18.43 4.30
C MET A 11 3.43 17.87 4.33
N HIS A 12 3.60 16.56 4.56
CA HIS A 12 4.91 15.91 4.47
C HIS A 12 5.48 15.94 3.04
N LEU A 13 4.61 15.84 2.03
CA LEU A 13 5.02 15.92 0.62
C LEU A 13 5.42 17.34 0.20
N GLN A 14 4.82 18.38 0.79
CA GLN A 14 5.19 19.78 0.56
C GLN A 14 6.49 20.16 1.27
N SER A 15 6.72 19.67 2.48
CA SER A 15 8.00 19.85 3.20
C SER A 15 9.17 19.25 2.41
N ALA A 16 9.00 18.04 1.87
CA ALA A 16 10.02 17.38 1.05
C ALA A 16 10.29 18.07 -0.30
N LYS A 17 9.38 18.92 -0.78
CA LYS A 17 9.53 19.66 -2.03
C LYS A 17 10.32 20.97 -1.84
N ASN A 18 10.30 21.53 -0.63
CA ASN A 18 11.01 22.76 -0.29
C ASN A 18 12.49 22.52 0.05
N ASP A 19 12.85 21.36 0.61
CA ASP A 19 14.25 21.01 0.89
C ASP A 19 15.07 20.70 -0.38
N VAL A 20 14.42 20.33 -1.48
CA VAL A 20 15.10 19.99 -2.74
C VAL A 20 15.64 21.22 -3.48
N GLN A 21 15.20 22.43 -3.12
CA GLN A 21 15.57 23.66 -3.84
C GLN A 21 16.84 24.35 -3.30
N MET A 22 17.47 23.85 -2.22
CA MET A 22 18.53 24.56 -1.48
C MET A 22 19.88 23.82 -1.39
N SER A 23 20.12 22.79 -2.20
CA SER A 23 21.41 22.07 -2.15
C SER A 23 21.90 21.72 -3.54
N THR A 24 22.44 22.74 -4.22
CA THR A 24 23.36 22.55 -5.32
C THR A 24 24.55 23.45 -5.03
N GLU A 25 25.61 22.88 -4.42
CA GLU A 25 27.00 23.33 -4.60
C GLU A 25 28.01 22.36 -3.92
N VAL A 26 28.94 21.87 -4.75
CA VAL A 26 30.38 21.61 -4.48
C VAL A 26 30.82 20.34 -3.72
N MET A 27 31.33 19.33 -4.46
CA MET A 27 32.76 19.00 -4.72
C MET A 27 33.03 17.48 -4.79
N GLU A 28 33.82 17.08 -5.80
CA GLU A 28 34.38 15.74 -6.02
C GLU A 28 35.48 15.40 -4.99
N ILE A 29 35.51 14.16 -4.47
CA ILE A 29 36.76 13.45 -4.14
C ILE A 29 36.57 11.93 -4.35
N ASP A 30 37.47 11.38 -5.16
CA ASP A 30 37.70 9.96 -5.50
C ASP A 30 38.36 9.21 -4.33
N SER A 31 37.93 7.98 -4.00
CA SER A 31 38.74 6.99 -3.26
C SER A 31 38.03 5.65 -3.02
N ASN A 32 38.53 4.63 -3.73
CA ASN A 32 38.68 3.22 -3.34
C ASN A 32 37.42 2.40 -3.02
N SER A 33 37.05 1.61 -4.04
CA SER A 33 36.19 0.43 -3.98
C SER A 33 36.77 -0.66 -3.05
N SER A 34 36.28 -0.69 -1.82
CA SER A 34 36.32 -1.88 -0.97
C SER A 34 34.89 -2.39 -0.81
N GLU A 35 34.60 -3.50 -1.48
CA GLU A 35 33.31 -4.18 -1.49
C GLU A 35 33.07 -4.87 -0.13
N VAL A 36 32.86 -4.06 0.91
CA VAL A 36 32.29 -4.48 2.17
C VAL A 36 30.82 -4.13 2.09
N ILE A 37 29.92 -5.11 1.96
CA ILE A 37 28.48 -4.87 2.00
C ILE A 37 28.19 -4.18 3.34
N PRO A 38 27.89 -2.87 3.37
CA PRO A 38 27.55 -2.23 4.63
C PRO A 38 26.19 -2.82 5.00
N GLN A 39 26.05 -3.32 6.24
CA GLN A 39 24.72 -3.47 6.80
C GLN A 39 24.11 -2.07 6.86
N ASP A 40 23.37 -1.71 5.81
CA ASP A 40 22.69 -0.44 5.71
C ASP A 40 21.82 -0.27 6.96
N GLN A 41 21.94 0.86 7.64
CA GLN A 41 21.03 1.17 8.73
C GLN A 41 19.56 1.09 8.26
N PRO A 42 18.61 0.69 9.13
CA PRO A 42 17.21 0.56 8.76
C PRO A 42 16.62 1.79 8.06
N SER A 43 17.06 2.99 8.44
CA SER A 43 16.70 4.27 7.82
C SER A 43 17.16 4.38 6.37
N THR A 44 18.38 3.93 6.05
CA THR A 44 18.93 3.91 4.69
C THR A 44 18.18 2.91 3.81
N ILE A 45 17.86 1.72 4.35
CA ILE A 45 17.05 0.71 3.65
C ILE A 45 15.65 1.26 3.38
N LEU A 46 14.99 1.85 4.38
CA LEU A 46 13.67 2.48 4.23
C LEU A 46 13.67 3.56 3.15
N ARG A 47 14.69 4.42 3.10
CA ARG A 47 14.82 5.47 2.08
C ARG A 47 15.03 4.90 0.67
N LYS A 48 15.85 3.85 0.54
CA LYS A 48 16.07 3.16 -0.74
C LYS A 48 14.78 2.47 -1.22
N LEU A 49 14.08 1.79 -0.33
CA LEU A 49 12.84 1.07 -0.65
C LEU A 49 11.68 2.03 -0.91
N SER A 50 11.55 3.12 -0.18
CA SER A 50 10.48 4.11 -0.40
C SER A 50 10.58 4.75 -1.80
N ARG A 51 11.80 4.95 -2.31
CA ARG A 51 12.03 5.41 -3.69
C ARG A 51 11.63 4.36 -4.75
N LYS A 52 11.65 3.08 -4.41
CA LYS A 52 11.26 1.97 -5.31
C LYS A 52 9.76 1.70 -5.30
N VAL A 53 9.05 2.07 -4.23
CA VAL A 53 7.59 1.97 -4.20
C VAL A 53 7.01 3.03 -5.12
N SER A 54 6.41 2.60 -6.24
CA SER A 54 5.78 3.55 -7.16
C SER A 54 4.42 4.01 -6.61
N LYS A 55 3.98 5.20 -7.04
CA LYS A 55 2.63 5.71 -6.72
C LYS A 55 1.52 4.76 -7.19
N ALA A 56 1.73 4.09 -8.32
CA ALA A 56 0.78 3.13 -8.87
C ALA A 56 0.67 1.90 -7.96
N ASP A 57 1.79 1.42 -7.41
CA ASP A 57 1.79 0.29 -6.48
C ASP A 57 1.09 0.66 -5.17
N SER A 58 1.37 1.86 -4.62
CA SER A 58 0.69 2.36 -3.42
C SER A 58 -0.81 2.49 -3.63
N TYR A 59 -1.24 3.05 -4.77
CA TYR A 59 -2.66 3.20 -5.09
C TYR A 59 -3.33 1.84 -5.27
N ALA A 60 -2.69 0.88 -5.94
CA ALA A 60 -3.22 -0.46 -6.10
C ALA A 60 -3.43 -1.15 -4.73
N ILE A 61 -2.47 -1.03 -3.80
CA ILE A 61 -2.60 -1.56 -2.43
C ILE A 61 -3.83 -0.96 -1.74
N TYR A 62 -3.99 0.36 -1.81
CA TYR A 62 -5.14 1.05 -1.23
C TYR A 62 -6.48 0.55 -1.80
N CYS A 63 -6.58 0.42 -3.13
CA CYS A 63 -7.78 -0.11 -3.77
C CYS A 63 -8.12 -1.53 -3.33
N TYR A 64 -7.12 -2.41 -3.17
CA TYR A 64 -7.37 -3.78 -2.68
C TYR A 64 -7.82 -3.78 -1.21
N TYR A 65 -7.34 -2.85 -0.39
CA TYR A 65 -7.82 -2.70 0.98
C TYR A 65 -9.29 -2.27 1.03
N GLU A 66 -9.66 -1.19 0.34
CA GLU A 66 -11.05 -0.71 0.29
C GLU A 66 -12.00 -1.75 -0.30
N PHE A 67 -11.57 -2.42 -1.39
CA PHE A 67 -12.33 -3.50 -1.98
C PHE A 67 -12.54 -4.65 -0.99
N GLY A 68 -11.51 -5.00 -0.22
CA GLY A 68 -11.61 -5.98 0.86
C GLY A 68 -12.64 -5.61 1.93
N LEU A 69 -12.69 -4.34 2.34
CA LEU A 69 -13.69 -3.85 3.30
C LEU A 69 -15.11 -3.96 2.72
N ALA A 70 -15.31 -3.54 1.47
CA ALA A 70 -16.60 -3.64 0.81
C ALA A 70 -17.08 -5.10 0.70
N VAL A 71 -16.18 -6.05 0.43
CA VAL A 71 -16.49 -7.49 0.40
C VAL A 71 -16.95 -7.99 1.77
N ILE A 72 -16.31 -7.55 2.86
CA ILE A 72 -16.71 -7.93 4.24
C ILE A 72 -18.09 -7.38 4.58
N ASN A 73 -18.31 -6.09 4.34
CA ASN A 73 -19.60 -5.45 4.60
C ASN A 73 -20.71 -6.17 3.84
N ARG A 74 -20.45 -6.48 2.56
CA ARG A 74 -21.43 -7.22 1.75
C ARG A 74 -21.66 -8.65 2.24
N LEU A 75 -20.64 -9.32 2.79
CA LEU A 75 -20.80 -10.63 3.38
C LEU A 75 -21.69 -10.57 4.62
N ASN A 76 -21.46 -9.59 5.49
CA ASN A 76 -22.24 -9.38 6.71
C ASN A 76 -23.71 -9.10 6.37
N GLU A 77 -23.99 -8.20 5.41
CA GLU A 77 -25.35 -7.95 4.91
C GLU A 77 -26.05 -9.23 4.44
N LEU A 78 -25.35 -10.10 3.71
CA LEU A 78 -25.93 -11.36 3.24
C LEU A 78 -26.22 -12.33 4.39
N ILE A 79 -25.36 -12.35 5.41
CA ILE A 79 -25.54 -13.17 6.61
C ILE A 79 -26.74 -12.67 7.42
N GLU A 80 -26.84 -11.35 7.64
CA GLU A 80 -27.95 -10.70 8.34
C GLU A 80 -29.30 -10.93 7.63
N GLN A 81 -29.30 -10.99 6.29
CA GLN A 81 -30.46 -11.35 5.47
C GLN A 81 -30.81 -12.85 5.52
N GLY A 82 -30.10 -13.67 6.30
CA GLY A 82 -30.33 -15.11 6.40
C GLY A 82 -30.01 -15.89 5.12
N GLN A 83 -29.17 -15.37 4.23
CA GLN A 83 -28.86 -16.05 2.97
C GLN A 83 -28.06 -17.33 3.20
N LYS A 84 -28.66 -18.47 2.85
CA LYS A 84 -27.95 -19.76 2.75
C LYS A 84 -26.83 -19.64 1.71
N ARG A 85 -25.63 -20.15 2.05
CA ARG A 85 -24.43 -20.10 1.19
C ARG A 85 -24.00 -18.68 0.77
N ALA A 86 -24.19 -17.68 1.65
CA ALA A 86 -23.79 -16.28 1.43
C ALA A 86 -22.39 -16.11 0.83
N ARG A 87 -21.40 -16.86 1.33
CA ARG A 87 -20.02 -16.85 0.81
C ARG A 87 -19.92 -17.27 -0.66
N ASN A 88 -20.62 -18.32 -1.09
CA ASN A 88 -20.56 -18.78 -2.48
C ASN A 88 -21.19 -17.74 -3.41
N LYS A 89 -22.36 -17.21 -3.03
CA LYS A 89 -23.03 -16.14 -3.77
C LYS A 89 -22.15 -14.89 -3.89
N LEU A 90 -21.47 -14.52 -2.82
CA LEU A 90 -20.54 -13.41 -2.81
C LEU A 90 -19.33 -13.68 -3.71
N ASN A 91 -18.71 -14.86 -3.63
CA ASN A 91 -17.58 -15.23 -4.48
C ASN A 91 -17.95 -15.12 -5.97
N THR A 92 -19.13 -15.62 -6.37
CA THR A 92 -19.61 -15.50 -7.76
C THR A 92 -19.78 -14.04 -8.18
N LYS A 93 -20.30 -13.17 -7.30
CA LYS A 93 -20.42 -11.73 -7.59
C LYS A 93 -19.06 -11.05 -7.70
N VAL A 94 -18.18 -11.29 -6.74
CA VAL A 94 -16.82 -10.73 -6.72
C VAL A 94 -16.07 -11.10 -7.99
N GLN A 95 -16.14 -12.37 -8.44
CA GLN A 95 -15.47 -12.81 -9.66
C GLN A 95 -15.92 -12.04 -10.92
N LYS A 96 -17.17 -11.55 -10.96
CA LYS A 96 -17.69 -10.75 -12.08
C LYS A 96 -17.16 -9.31 -12.10
N TYR A 97 -16.73 -8.78 -10.95
CA TYR A 97 -16.17 -7.45 -10.84
C TYR A 97 -14.64 -7.43 -11.02
N LEU A 98 -14.00 -8.59 -10.92
CA LEU A 98 -12.57 -8.69 -11.13
C LEU A 98 -12.23 -8.48 -12.62
N PRO A 99 -11.09 -7.84 -12.93
CA PRO A 99 -10.60 -7.74 -14.30
C PRO A 99 -10.47 -9.12 -14.94
N ALA A 100 -10.65 -9.18 -16.26
CA ALA A 100 -10.47 -10.41 -17.03
C ALA A 100 -9.10 -11.05 -16.73
N GLY A 101 -9.08 -12.37 -16.51
CA GLY A 101 -7.87 -13.11 -16.13
C GLY A 101 -7.47 -13.02 -14.66
N THR A 102 -8.12 -12.20 -13.84
CA THR A 102 -7.86 -12.16 -12.39
C THR A 102 -8.70 -13.23 -11.67
N SER A 103 -8.02 -14.21 -11.08
CA SER A 103 -8.69 -15.23 -10.26
C SER A 103 -9.05 -14.70 -8.87
N LEU A 104 -10.12 -15.24 -8.28
CA LEU A 104 -10.46 -15.01 -6.88
C LEU A 104 -9.31 -15.29 -5.90
N VAL A 105 -8.45 -16.27 -6.22
CA VAL A 105 -7.30 -16.62 -5.38
C VAL A 105 -6.30 -15.47 -5.35
N VAL A 106 -5.96 -14.92 -6.52
CA VAL A 106 -5.05 -13.77 -6.64
C VAL A 106 -5.65 -12.54 -5.95
N ALA A 107 -6.94 -12.27 -6.16
CA ALA A 107 -7.61 -11.15 -5.49
C ALA A 107 -7.57 -11.28 -3.96
N LYS A 108 -7.86 -12.46 -3.41
CA LYS A 108 -7.79 -12.73 -1.97
C LYS A 108 -6.39 -12.51 -1.40
N ASP A 109 -5.35 -12.97 -2.11
CA ASP A 109 -3.96 -12.77 -1.68
C ASP A 109 -3.60 -11.28 -1.63
N LYS A 110 -3.96 -10.51 -2.66
CA LYS A 110 -3.73 -9.06 -2.69
C LYS A 110 -4.48 -8.32 -1.58
N ILE A 111 -5.74 -8.65 -1.32
CA ILE A 111 -6.51 -8.09 -0.19
C ILE A 111 -5.83 -8.42 1.15
N LYS A 112 -5.35 -9.65 1.34
CA LYS A 112 -4.65 -10.07 2.57
C LYS A 112 -3.36 -9.29 2.77
N LYS A 113 -2.57 -9.09 1.71
CA LYS A 113 -1.34 -8.27 1.75
C LYS A 113 -1.65 -6.80 2.05
N ALA A 114 -2.68 -6.25 1.43
CA ALA A 114 -3.10 -4.87 1.66
C ALA A 114 -3.55 -4.63 3.11
N ARG A 115 -4.33 -5.55 3.69
CA ARG A 115 -4.72 -5.48 5.11
C ARG A 115 -3.49 -5.46 6.03
N LYS A 116 -2.56 -6.40 5.84
CA LYS A 116 -1.33 -6.45 6.64
C LYS A 116 -0.52 -5.15 6.56
N MET A 117 -0.47 -4.51 5.40
CA MET A 117 0.22 -3.21 5.29
C MET A 117 -0.49 -2.12 6.09
N VAL A 118 -1.83 -2.05 6.03
CA VAL A 118 -2.58 -1.10 6.86
C VAL A 118 -2.39 -1.40 8.34
N ASP A 119 -2.36 -2.67 8.77
CA ASP A 119 -2.14 -3.04 10.16
C ASP A 119 -0.76 -2.58 10.68
N ILE A 120 0.26 -2.49 9.81
CA ILE A 120 1.60 -1.98 10.18
C ILE A 120 1.60 -0.47 10.45
N PHE A 121 0.79 0.29 9.70
CA PHE A 121 0.76 1.76 9.75
C PHE A 121 -0.49 2.32 10.45
N GLY A 122 -1.38 1.46 10.94
CA GLY A 122 -2.60 1.85 11.64
C GLY A 122 -2.31 2.43 13.02
N PRO A 123 -3.25 3.19 13.61
CA PRO A 123 -3.14 3.62 15.00
C PRO A 123 -3.09 2.38 15.92
N ILE A 124 -2.09 2.37 16.81
CA ILE A 124 -1.90 1.38 17.89
C ILE A 124 -2.97 1.61 18.97
#